data_AF-A0A1M6X707-F1
#
_entry.id   AF-A0A1M6X707-F1
#
_cell.length_a   1.000
_cell.length_b   1.000
_cell.length_c   1.000
_cell.angle_alpha   90.00
_cell.angle_beta   90.00
_cell.angle_gamma   90.00
#
_symmetry.space_group_name_H-M   'P 1'
#
loop_
_entity.id
_entity.type
_entity.pdbx_description
1 polymer ?
#
loop_
_entity_poly.entity_id
_entity_poly.type
_entity_poly.pdbx_seq_one_letter_code
_entity_poly.pdbx_strand_id
1 'polypeptide(L)'
;MVTATFRFYEELNDFLARPLRRRAFSYACARGASAKHMIEALGVPHTEVELILVNGESVGFDHPLSDGDRVAVYPKFEALDIQPLLRVRERPLRVMRFIADAHLGGLAPLLRLAGFDTLFDNHYADADIETLAVAQQRIVLTRDRELLKRRSITHGCYVRTLRPREQLREVFERLDLAGSAQPFRLCLMCNAPLRRIAREEVGARAPDGVLERHSQFVTCDVCRRVFWEGTHWQRMRALMDSVAGARNASA
;
A
#
# COMPACT_ATOMS: atom_id res chain seq x y z
N MET A 1 -12.67 -10.87 33.27
CA MET A 1 -11.53 -10.54 32.40
C MET A 1 -10.72 -11.81 32.21
N VAL A 2 -10.05 -11.92 31.08
CA VAL A 2 -9.04 -12.97 30.81
C VAL A 2 -7.72 -12.28 30.51
N THR A 3 -6.60 -12.93 30.79
CA THR A 3 -5.27 -12.39 30.52
C THR A 3 -4.63 -13.20 29.41
N ALA A 4 -4.30 -12.55 28.30
CA ALA A 4 -3.58 -13.16 27.18
C ALA A 4 -2.20 -12.52 27.03
N THR A 5 -1.22 -13.30 26.58
CA THR A 5 0.15 -12.84 26.30
C THR A 5 0.30 -12.57 24.82
N PHE A 6 0.57 -11.32 24.43
CA PHE A 6 0.74 -10.92 23.04
C PHE A 6 2.21 -10.77 22.65
N ARG A 7 2.54 -11.14 21.41
CA ARG A 7 3.82 -10.87 20.76
C ARG A 7 3.56 -10.41 19.33
N PHE A 8 4.01 -9.21 18.98
CA PHE A 8 3.88 -8.65 17.62
C PHE A 8 5.22 -8.65 16.89
N TYR A 9 5.25 -9.14 15.65
CA TYR A 9 6.49 -9.28 14.88
C TYR A 9 6.73 -8.12 13.91
N GLU A 10 8.01 -7.91 13.56
CA GLU A 10 8.49 -6.92 12.59
C GLU A 10 7.83 -5.53 12.72
N GLU A 11 7.30 -4.98 11.61
CA GLU A 11 6.78 -3.62 11.52
C GLU A 11 5.48 -3.40 12.31
N LEU A 12 4.85 -4.46 12.84
CA LEU A 12 3.70 -4.31 13.73
C LEU A 12 4.08 -3.63 15.04
N ASN A 13 5.35 -3.73 15.44
CA ASN A 13 5.87 -3.08 16.64
C ASN A 13 5.81 -1.55 16.56
N ASP A 14 5.75 -0.97 15.36
CA ASP A 14 5.69 0.49 15.19
C ASP A 14 4.35 1.07 15.68
N PHE A 15 3.29 0.25 15.67
CA PHE A 15 1.96 0.64 16.15
C PHE A 15 1.86 0.60 17.68
N LEU A 16 2.67 -0.22 18.36
CA LEU A 16 2.58 -0.40 19.80
C LEU A 16 3.23 0.77 20.56
N ALA A 17 2.77 0.98 21.80
CA ALA A 17 3.44 1.85 22.75
C ALA A 17 4.89 1.35 22.99
N ARG A 18 5.85 2.29 23.12
CA ARG A 18 7.29 1.98 23.21
C ARG A 18 7.64 0.85 24.21
N PRO A 19 7.06 0.78 25.42
CA PRO A 19 7.38 -0.28 26.38
C PRO A 19 6.98 -1.70 25.94
N LEU A 20 6.00 -1.81 25.03
CA LEU A 20 5.43 -3.09 24.58
C LEU A 20 6.14 -3.65 23.33
N ARG A 21 7.03 -2.87 22.72
CA ARG A 21 7.68 -3.23 21.45
C ARG A 21 8.69 -4.36 21.64
N ARG A 22 8.74 -5.24 20.64
CA ARG A 22 9.71 -6.32 20.42
C ARG A 22 9.83 -7.33 21.57
N ARG A 23 8.78 -7.45 22.39
CA ARG A 23 8.72 -8.37 23.52
C ARG A 23 7.34 -8.99 23.63
N ALA A 24 7.25 -10.09 24.38
CA ALA A 24 5.97 -10.62 24.82
C ALA A 24 5.49 -9.81 26.04
N PHE A 25 4.18 -9.56 26.13
CA PHE A 25 3.58 -8.88 27.27
C PHE A 25 2.16 -9.40 27.53
N SER A 26 1.78 -9.46 28.81
CA SER A 26 0.42 -9.82 29.22
C SER A 26 -0.50 -8.62 29.12
N TYR A 27 -1.74 -8.83 28.66
CA TYR A 27 -2.75 -7.79 28.56
C TYR A 27 -4.13 -8.31 28.99
N ALA A 28 -4.84 -7.50 29.76
CA ALA A 28 -6.17 -7.82 30.23
C ALA A 28 -7.18 -7.64 29.09
N CYS A 29 -7.96 -8.67 28.83
CA CYS A 29 -8.98 -8.72 27.79
C CYS A 29 -10.37 -8.84 28.44
N ALA A 30 -11.37 -8.21 27.83
CA ALA A 30 -12.76 -8.49 28.16
C ALA A 30 -13.08 -9.97 27.90
N ARG A 31 -13.98 -10.54 28.68
CA ARG A 31 -14.36 -11.96 28.53
C ARG A 31 -15.03 -12.13 27.16
N GLY A 32 -14.53 -13.04 26.31
CA GLY A 32 -15.03 -13.23 24.95
C GLY A 32 -14.58 -12.17 23.93
N ALA A 33 -13.60 -11.31 24.27
CA ALA A 33 -13.00 -10.41 23.29
C ALA A 33 -12.34 -11.22 22.16
N SER A 34 -12.58 -10.80 20.92
CA SER A 34 -11.94 -11.44 19.77
C SER A 34 -10.49 -11.00 19.62
N ALA A 35 -9.69 -11.83 18.93
CA ALA A 35 -8.32 -11.49 18.56
C ALA A 35 -8.24 -10.14 17.84
N LYS A 36 -9.17 -9.86 16.90
CA LYS A 36 -9.26 -8.57 16.21
C LYS A 36 -9.41 -7.41 17.18
N HIS A 37 -10.39 -7.49 18.07
CA HIS A 37 -10.69 -6.41 19.01
C HIS A 37 -9.46 -6.07 19.86
N MET A 38 -8.78 -7.09 20.38
CA MET A 38 -7.59 -6.86 21.22
C MET A 38 -6.38 -6.34 20.42
N ILE A 39 -6.17 -6.85 19.20
CA ILE A 39 -5.11 -6.35 18.30
C ILE A 39 -5.31 -4.87 18.00
N GLU A 40 -6.53 -4.45 17.67
CA GLU A 40 -6.87 -3.05 17.38
C GLU A 40 -6.81 -2.16 18.63
N ALA A 41 -7.23 -2.67 19.80
CA ALA A 41 -7.12 -1.98 21.08
C ALA A 41 -5.65 -1.74 21.49
N LEU A 42 -4.76 -2.67 21.16
CA LEU A 42 -3.29 -2.50 21.28
C LEU A 42 -2.72 -1.57 20.22
N GLY A 43 -3.55 -1.15 19.27
CA GLY A 43 -3.29 -0.12 18.28
C GLY A 43 -2.95 -0.64 16.89
N VAL A 44 -2.73 -1.93 16.70
CA VAL A 44 -2.36 -2.50 15.40
C VAL A 44 -3.62 -2.57 14.52
N PRO A 45 -3.67 -1.90 13.36
CA PRO A 45 -4.81 -2.04 12.46
C PRO A 45 -4.88 -3.48 11.93
N HIS A 46 -6.07 -4.08 11.92
CA HIS A 46 -6.25 -5.44 11.43
C HIS A 46 -5.80 -5.61 9.96
N THR A 47 -5.87 -4.54 9.15
CA THR A 47 -5.39 -4.56 7.76
C THR A 47 -3.89 -4.81 7.63
N GLU A 48 -3.09 -4.53 8.66
CA GLU A 48 -1.65 -4.75 8.67
C GLU A 48 -1.26 -6.19 9.07
N VAL A 49 -2.22 -6.96 9.59
CA VAL A 49 -2.00 -8.32 10.08
C VAL A 49 -2.30 -9.33 8.96
N GLU A 50 -1.46 -10.34 8.84
CA GLU A 50 -1.64 -11.44 7.89
C GLU A 50 -1.79 -12.81 8.55
N LEU A 51 -1.14 -13.02 9.69
CA LEU A 51 -1.23 -14.29 10.42
C LEU A 51 -1.36 -14.04 11.93
N ILE A 52 -2.29 -14.75 12.55
CA ILE A 52 -2.48 -14.80 13.98
C ILE A 52 -2.31 -16.25 14.41
N LEU A 53 -1.39 -16.49 15.34
CA LEU A 53 -1.24 -17.78 16.00
C LEU A 53 -1.71 -17.66 17.45
N VAL A 54 -2.64 -18.52 17.86
CA VAL A 54 -3.03 -18.69 19.26
C VAL A 54 -2.53 -20.04 19.71
N ASN A 55 -1.62 -20.05 20.68
CA ASN A 55 -0.97 -21.27 21.19
C ASN A 55 -0.31 -22.13 20.10
N GLY A 56 0.14 -21.50 19.00
CA GLY A 56 0.76 -22.16 17.86
C GLY A 56 -0.19 -22.53 16.73
N GLU A 57 -1.50 -22.41 16.91
CA GLU A 57 -2.49 -22.70 15.88
C GLU A 57 -2.89 -21.45 15.10
N SER A 58 -3.01 -21.56 13.77
CA SER A 58 -3.46 -20.47 12.91
C SER A 58 -4.96 -20.23 13.08
N VAL A 59 -5.32 -19.01 13.47
CA VAL A 59 -6.71 -18.61 13.72
C VAL A 59 -7.11 -17.36 12.93
N GLY A 60 -8.42 -17.15 12.80
CA GLY A 60 -9.00 -15.95 12.21
C GLY A 60 -9.20 -14.81 13.21
N PHE A 61 -9.60 -13.64 12.70
CA PHE A 61 -9.86 -12.43 13.50
C PHE A 61 -10.97 -12.59 14.55
N ASP A 62 -11.97 -13.42 14.28
CA ASP A 62 -13.13 -13.63 15.16
C ASP A 62 -12.85 -14.63 16.30
N HIS A 63 -11.64 -15.20 16.37
CA HIS A 63 -11.28 -16.16 17.42
C HIS A 63 -11.40 -15.51 18.81
N PRO A 64 -12.20 -16.08 19.73
CA PRO A 64 -12.35 -15.57 21.09
C PRO A 64 -11.12 -15.91 21.94
N LEU A 65 -10.59 -14.93 22.67
CA LEU A 65 -9.44 -15.15 23.53
C LEU A 65 -9.83 -15.70 24.90
N SER A 66 -9.04 -16.65 25.38
CA SER A 66 -9.15 -17.32 26.68
C SER A 66 -8.02 -16.91 27.63
N ASP A 67 -8.20 -17.23 28.91
CA ASP A 67 -7.19 -16.94 29.93
C ASP A 67 -5.95 -17.81 29.72
N GLY A 68 -4.77 -17.18 29.73
CA GLY A 68 -3.48 -17.84 29.49
C GLY A 68 -3.07 -17.95 28.01
N ASP A 69 -3.91 -17.55 27.06
CA ASP A 69 -3.60 -17.65 25.64
C ASP A 69 -2.31 -16.91 25.26
N ARG A 70 -1.51 -17.53 24.40
CA ARG A 70 -0.33 -16.92 23.79
C ARG A 70 -0.63 -16.56 22.36
N VAL A 71 -0.74 -15.26 22.09
CA VAL A 71 -1.11 -14.69 20.79
C VAL A 71 0.14 -14.13 20.10
N ALA A 72 0.56 -14.76 19.01
CA ALA A 72 1.60 -14.26 18.13
C ALA A 72 0.98 -13.64 16.88
N VAL A 73 1.32 -12.40 16.57
CA VAL A 73 0.72 -11.60 15.48
C VAL A 73 1.80 -11.20 14.51
N TYR A 74 1.58 -11.53 13.24
CA TYR A 74 2.55 -11.36 12.16
C TYR A 74 2.01 -10.40 11.08
N PRO A 75 2.86 -9.49 10.57
CA PRO A 75 2.48 -8.60 9.48
C PRO A 75 2.36 -9.33 8.16
N LYS A 76 1.99 -8.58 7.11
CA LYS A 76 2.05 -9.05 5.72
C LYS A 76 3.48 -9.40 5.33
N PHE A 77 3.72 -10.64 4.94
CA PHE A 77 4.93 -11.12 4.32
C PHE A 77 4.60 -11.55 2.89
N GLU A 78 5.04 -10.78 1.90
CA GLU A 78 4.90 -11.21 0.50
C GLU A 78 6.02 -12.16 0.04
N ALA A 79 7.01 -12.44 0.91
CA ALA A 79 8.20 -13.22 0.56
C ALA A 79 8.11 -14.74 0.82
N LEU A 80 7.07 -15.23 1.50
CA LEU A 80 6.92 -16.65 1.84
C LEU A 80 5.56 -17.17 1.37
N ASP A 81 5.53 -18.30 0.69
CA ASP A 81 4.26 -18.97 0.34
C ASP A 81 3.64 -19.57 1.61
N ILE A 82 2.86 -18.73 2.29
CA ILE A 82 2.10 -19.09 3.49
C ILE A 82 0.64 -19.38 3.16
N GLN A 83 0.28 -19.59 1.88
CA GLN A 83 -1.11 -19.82 1.46
C GLN A 83 -1.86 -20.88 2.29
N PRO A 84 -1.25 -22.04 2.66
CA PRO A 84 -1.93 -23.03 3.50
C PRO A 84 -2.29 -22.54 4.90
N LEU A 85 -1.60 -21.50 5.39
CA LEU A 85 -1.71 -20.96 6.74
C LEU A 85 -2.54 -19.67 6.81
N LEU A 86 -2.86 -19.05 5.67
CA LEU A 86 -3.67 -17.82 5.62
C LEU A 86 -5.11 -18.10 6.08
N ARG A 87 -5.44 -17.62 7.28
CA ARG A 87 -6.81 -17.66 7.84
C ARG A 87 -7.40 -16.27 8.06
N VAL A 88 -6.56 -15.24 7.97
CA VAL A 88 -6.91 -13.84 8.18
C VAL A 88 -7.42 -13.20 6.89
N ARG A 89 -7.02 -13.74 5.73
CA ARG A 89 -7.32 -13.22 4.39
C ARG A 89 -7.72 -14.34 3.44
N GLU A 90 -8.73 -14.08 2.61
CA GLU A 90 -9.28 -15.09 1.71
C GLU A 90 -8.43 -15.29 0.44
N ARG A 91 -7.81 -14.24 -0.15
CA ARG A 91 -7.04 -14.33 -1.41
C ARG A 91 -5.96 -13.24 -1.55
N PRO A 92 -4.75 -13.53 -2.07
CA PRO A 92 -3.79 -12.50 -2.47
C PRO A 92 -4.31 -11.69 -3.68
N LEU A 93 -4.07 -10.37 -3.70
CA LEU A 93 -4.56 -9.48 -4.74
C LEU A 93 -3.79 -9.69 -6.06
N ARG A 94 -4.44 -10.32 -7.05
CA ARG A 94 -3.84 -10.61 -8.37
C ARG A 94 -3.63 -9.36 -9.25
N VAL A 95 -4.29 -8.24 -8.93
CA VAL A 95 -4.13 -6.95 -9.60
C VAL A 95 -4.11 -5.86 -8.55
N MET A 96 -2.97 -5.17 -8.41
CA MET A 96 -2.77 -4.15 -7.39
C MET A 96 -3.30 -2.80 -7.86
N ARG A 97 -4.42 -2.39 -7.27
CA ARG A 97 -5.01 -1.05 -7.43
C ARG A 97 -5.01 -0.36 -6.07
N PHE A 98 -4.76 0.93 -6.07
CA PHE A 98 -4.61 1.72 -4.86
C PHE A 98 -5.66 2.83 -4.77
N ILE A 99 -5.94 3.24 -3.55
CA ILE A 99 -6.53 4.53 -3.22
C ILE A 99 -5.69 5.14 -2.10
N ALA A 100 -5.24 6.38 -2.29
CA ALA A 100 -4.39 7.09 -1.36
C ALA A 100 -5.19 8.18 -0.63
N ASP A 101 -4.98 8.31 0.68
CA ASP A 101 -5.54 9.41 1.48
C ASP A 101 -4.85 10.76 1.19
N ALA A 102 -5.37 11.83 1.80
CA ALA A 102 -4.85 13.19 1.65
C ALA A 102 -3.37 13.34 2.06
N HIS A 103 -2.85 12.48 2.94
CA HIS A 103 -1.45 12.53 3.39
C HIS A 103 -0.45 12.00 2.35
N LEU A 104 -0.94 11.36 1.29
CA LEU A 104 -0.15 10.62 0.30
C LEU A 104 -0.26 11.21 -1.11
N GLY A 105 -0.59 12.50 -1.21
CA GLY A 105 -0.71 13.20 -2.51
C GLY A 105 0.58 13.25 -3.34
N GLY A 106 1.75 13.18 -2.69
CA GLY A 106 3.02 13.03 -3.40
C GLY A 106 3.30 11.60 -3.88
N LEU A 107 2.76 10.60 -3.18
CA LEU A 107 2.95 9.18 -3.52
C LEU A 107 2.04 8.75 -4.68
N ALA A 108 0.79 9.22 -4.71
CA ALA A 108 -0.17 8.79 -5.72
C ALA A 108 0.31 9.00 -7.17
N PRO A 109 0.87 10.17 -7.56
CA PRO A 109 1.46 10.33 -8.88
C PRO A 109 2.64 9.40 -9.15
N LEU A 110 3.45 9.06 -8.14
CA LEU A 110 4.58 8.14 -8.29
C LEU A 110 4.13 6.69 -8.51
N LEU A 111 3.04 6.26 -7.87
CA LEU A 111 2.44 4.95 -8.14
C LEU A 111 1.83 4.89 -9.54
N ARG A 112 1.17 5.97 -9.99
CA ARG A 112 0.70 6.11 -11.39
C ARG A 112 1.85 6.08 -12.38
N LEU A 113 2.97 6.74 -12.05
CA LEU A 113 4.21 6.71 -12.84
C LEU A 113 4.72 5.28 -12.98
N ALA A 114 4.71 4.50 -11.90
CA ALA A 114 5.08 3.09 -11.89
C ALA A 114 4.08 2.18 -12.62
N GLY A 115 2.94 2.72 -13.03
CA GLY A 115 1.91 2.00 -13.76
C GLY A 115 0.86 1.34 -12.89
N PHE A 116 0.72 1.73 -11.62
CA PHE A 116 -0.36 1.25 -10.77
C PHE A 116 -1.54 2.23 -10.80
N ASP A 117 -2.74 1.67 -10.96
CA ASP A 117 -3.97 2.44 -10.90
C ASP A 117 -4.17 2.94 -9.47
N THR A 118 -3.98 4.25 -9.26
CA THR A 118 -4.05 4.87 -7.94
C THR A 118 -5.03 6.04 -7.93
N LEU A 119 -6.16 5.87 -7.23
CA LEU A 119 -7.06 6.99 -6.96
C LEU A 119 -6.51 7.88 -5.86
N PHE A 120 -6.72 9.17 -6.02
CA PHE A 120 -6.35 10.19 -5.06
C PHE A 120 -7.10 11.47 -5.39
N ASP A 121 -7.73 12.04 -4.37
CA ASP A 121 -8.26 13.39 -4.35
C ASP A 121 -8.03 13.95 -2.94
N ASN A 122 -7.59 15.21 -2.85
CA ASN A 122 -7.40 15.89 -1.56
C ASN A 122 -8.69 16.05 -0.77
N HIS A 123 -9.85 15.93 -1.42
CA HIS A 123 -11.17 16.13 -0.81
C HIS A 123 -11.89 14.83 -0.49
N TYR A 124 -11.28 13.67 -0.71
CA TYR A 124 -11.90 12.41 -0.28
C TYR A 124 -12.06 12.42 1.23
N ALA A 125 -13.30 12.32 1.69
CA ALA A 125 -13.57 11.96 3.07
C ALA A 125 -13.25 10.47 3.26
N ASP A 126 -12.92 10.07 4.48
CA ASP A 126 -12.67 8.67 4.81
C ASP A 126 -13.78 7.71 4.35
N ALA A 127 -15.05 8.16 4.41
CA ALA A 127 -16.20 7.37 3.97
C ALA A 127 -16.21 7.14 2.44
N ASP A 128 -15.71 8.11 1.66
CA ASP A 128 -15.56 7.96 0.21
C ASP A 128 -14.42 7.01 -0.12
N ILE A 129 -13.30 7.11 0.61
CA ILE A 129 -12.16 6.19 0.47
C ILE A 129 -12.62 4.76 0.75
N GLU A 130 -13.36 4.56 1.84
CA GLU A 130 -13.94 3.29 2.25
C GLU A 130 -14.86 2.72 1.17
N THR A 131 -15.81 3.53 0.68
CA THR A 131 -16.77 3.13 -0.36
C THR A 131 -16.05 2.72 -1.66
N LEU A 132 -15.09 3.52 -2.11
CA LEU A 132 -14.31 3.24 -3.32
C LEU A 132 -13.40 2.03 -3.16
N ALA A 133 -12.78 1.86 -1.99
CA ALA A 133 -11.91 0.73 -1.69
C ALA A 133 -12.67 -0.59 -1.75
N VAL A 134 -13.86 -0.64 -1.16
CA VAL A 134 -14.73 -1.83 -1.18
C VAL A 134 -15.27 -2.08 -2.59
N ALA A 135 -15.90 -1.08 -3.21
CA ALA A 135 -16.55 -1.23 -4.50
C ALA A 135 -15.57 -1.62 -5.62
N GLN A 136 -14.34 -1.11 -5.57
CA GLN A 136 -13.33 -1.34 -6.59
C GLN A 136 -12.20 -2.26 -6.14
N GLN A 137 -12.31 -2.90 -4.97
CA GLN A 137 -11.28 -3.81 -4.43
C GLN A 137 -9.88 -3.17 -4.46
N ARG A 138 -9.75 -1.96 -3.91
CA ARG A 138 -8.48 -1.21 -3.88
C ARG A 138 -7.80 -1.35 -2.52
N ILE A 139 -6.48 -1.37 -2.54
CA ILE A 139 -5.64 -1.26 -1.35
C ILE A 139 -5.64 0.19 -0.89
N VAL A 140 -6.07 0.43 0.33
CA VAL A 140 -6.04 1.76 0.96
C VAL A 140 -4.62 2.05 1.43
N LEU A 141 -3.98 3.05 0.84
CA LEU A 141 -2.72 3.60 1.34
C LEU A 141 -3.06 4.81 2.21
N THR A 142 -2.57 4.82 3.44
CA THR A 142 -2.86 5.92 4.37
C THR A 142 -1.81 6.03 5.46
N ARG A 143 -1.76 7.20 6.07
CA ARG A 143 -0.99 7.45 7.30
C ARG A 143 -1.91 7.61 8.52
N ASP A 144 -3.20 7.36 8.34
CA ASP A 144 -4.20 7.35 9.40
C ASP A 144 -4.51 5.91 9.82
N ARG A 145 -4.32 5.64 11.11
CA ARG A 145 -4.59 4.32 11.69
C ARG A 145 -6.08 4.08 11.87
N GLU A 146 -6.86 5.12 12.14
CA GLU A 146 -8.30 4.99 12.38
C GLU A 146 -9.03 4.65 11.09
N LEU A 147 -8.58 5.21 9.96
CA LEU A 147 -9.05 4.80 8.64
C LEU A 147 -8.86 3.28 8.45
N LEU A 148 -7.66 2.75 8.71
CA LEU A 148 -7.35 1.32 8.56
C LEU A 148 -8.07 0.39 9.55
N LYS A 149 -8.58 0.91 10.67
CA LYS A 149 -9.37 0.12 11.62
C LYS A 149 -10.83 -0.02 11.20
N ARG A 150 -11.29 0.72 10.18
CA ARG A 150 -12.67 0.60 9.68
C ARG A 150 -12.94 -0.81 9.18
N ARG A 151 -14.03 -1.41 9.67
CA ARG A 151 -14.33 -2.85 9.49
C ARG A 151 -14.46 -3.28 8.03
N SER A 152 -14.94 -2.39 7.15
CA SER A 152 -15.14 -2.67 5.73
C SER A 152 -13.83 -2.66 4.93
N ILE A 153 -12.77 -2.02 5.43
CA ILE A 153 -11.47 -1.97 4.76
C ILE A 153 -10.77 -3.29 5.02
N THR A 154 -10.76 -4.14 4.01
CA THR A 154 -10.11 -5.46 4.07
C THR A 154 -8.64 -5.39 3.67
N HIS A 155 -8.29 -4.44 2.80
CA HIS A 155 -6.95 -4.26 2.25
C HIS A 155 -6.48 -2.83 2.47
N GLY A 156 -5.52 -2.66 3.37
CA GLY A 156 -4.87 -1.38 3.59
C GLY A 156 -3.40 -1.54 3.92
N CYS A 157 -2.62 -0.50 3.67
CA CYS A 157 -1.19 -0.42 3.94
C CYS A 157 -0.89 0.92 4.60
N TYR A 158 -0.44 0.87 5.86
CA TYR A 158 0.00 2.05 6.58
C TYR A 158 1.36 2.50 6.06
N VAL A 159 1.50 3.76 5.64
CA VAL A 159 2.75 4.32 5.12
C VAL A 159 3.48 5.11 6.21
N ARG A 160 4.66 4.65 6.59
CA ARG A 160 5.44 5.21 7.72
C ARG A 160 6.25 6.43 7.29
N THR A 161 6.89 6.34 6.15
CA THR A 161 7.80 7.37 5.64
C THR A 161 7.06 8.65 5.26
N LEU A 162 7.75 9.79 5.38
CA LEU A 162 7.17 11.11 5.15
C LEU A 162 7.39 11.62 3.73
N ARG A 163 8.53 11.27 3.13
CA ARG A 163 8.95 11.82 1.84
C ARG A 163 8.41 10.96 0.71
N PRO A 164 7.78 11.52 -0.34
CA PRO A 164 7.15 10.75 -1.41
C PRO A 164 8.03 9.66 -2.05
N ARG A 165 9.32 9.93 -2.24
CA ARG A 165 10.27 8.94 -2.80
C ARG A 165 10.56 7.78 -1.83
N GLU A 166 10.60 8.06 -0.54
CA GLU A 166 10.78 7.04 0.50
C GLU A 166 9.48 6.23 0.67
N GLN A 167 8.33 6.89 0.58
CA GLN A 167 7.02 6.24 0.56
C GLN A 167 6.89 5.27 -0.59
N LEU A 168 7.35 5.66 -1.78
CA LEU A 168 7.37 4.79 -2.94
C LEU A 168 8.21 3.54 -2.68
N ARG A 169 9.43 3.69 -2.14
CA ARG A 169 10.31 2.56 -1.79
C ARG A 169 9.65 1.64 -0.77
N GLU A 170 9.13 2.21 0.32
CA GLU A 170 8.43 1.46 1.37
C GLU A 170 7.29 0.63 0.79
N VAL A 171 6.45 1.23 -0.07
CA VAL A 171 5.32 0.51 -0.68
C VAL A 171 5.80 -0.54 -1.68
N PHE A 172 6.85 -0.28 -2.46
CA PHE A 172 7.44 -1.24 -3.39
C PHE A 172 8.03 -2.47 -2.69
N GLU A 173 8.74 -2.26 -1.58
CA GLU A 173 9.36 -3.31 -0.79
C GLU A 173 8.29 -4.14 -0.05
N ARG A 174 7.32 -3.48 0.58
CA ARG A 174 6.29 -4.14 1.39
C ARG A 174 5.25 -4.89 0.57
N LEU A 175 4.94 -4.39 -0.64
CA LEU A 175 3.93 -4.97 -1.54
C LEU A 175 4.53 -5.59 -2.80
N ASP A 176 5.83 -5.87 -2.76
CA ASP A 176 6.57 -6.54 -3.84
C ASP A 176 6.26 -6.05 -5.27
N LEU A 177 6.17 -4.73 -5.43
CA LEU A 177 5.62 -4.12 -6.65
C LEU A 177 6.56 -4.24 -7.86
N ALA A 178 7.85 -4.53 -7.63
CA ALA A 178 8.88 -4.48 -8.65
C ALA A 178 8.56 -5.37 -9.88
N GLY A 179 8.07 -6.60 -9.65
CA GLY A 179 7.76 -7.54 -10.73
C GLY A 179 6.53 -7.17 -11.57
N SER A 180 5.64 -6.33 -11.04
CA SER A 180 4.38 -5.93 -11.69
C SER A 180 4.40 -4.49 -12.22
N ALA A 181 5.49 -3.75 -11.99
CA ALA A 181 5.59 -2.35 -12.40
C ALA A 181 5.59 -2.24 -13.94
N GLN A 182 4.78 -1.33 -14.46
CA GLN A 182 4.69 -1.00 -15.89
C GLN A 182 4.82 0.51 -16.08
N PRO A 183 6.04 1.06 -15.97
CA PRO A 183 6.22 2.49 -15.87
C PRO A 183 5.73 3.26 -17.10
N PHE A 184 5.31 4.50 -16.88
CA PHE A 184 4.84 5.45 -17.91
C PHE A 184 3.63 5.00 -18.73
N ARG A 185 2.84 4.04 -18.25
CA ARG A 185 1.57 3.65 -18.90
C ARG A 185 0.36 4.50 -18.50
N LEU A 186 0.40 5.15 -17.33
CA LEU A 186 -0.70 5.97 -16.80
C LEU A 186 -0.30 7.45 -16.69
N CYS A 187 -1.29 8.31 -16.86
CA CYS A 187 -1.15 9.74 -16.62
C CYS A 187 -1.02 10.01 -15.12
N LEU A 188 0.03 10.72 -14.73
CA LEU A 188 0.30 11.13 -13.35
C LEU A 188 -0.83 11.96 -12.74
N MET A 189 -1.52 12.75 -13.56
CA MET A 189 -2.59 13.64 -13.13
C MET A 189 -3.95 12.93 -13.13
N CYS A 190 -4.28 12.25 -14.22
CA CYS A 190 -5.63 11.73 -14.46
C CYS A 190 -5.79 10.24 -14.14
N ASN A 191 -4.70 9.51 -13.91
CA ASN A 191 -4.72 8.05 -13.76
C ASN A 191 -5.24 7.28 -15.00
N ALA A 192 -5.44 7.98 -16.13
CA ALA A 192 -5.89 7.39 -17.39
C ALA A 192 -4.70 6.83 -18.19
N PRO A 193 -4.91 5.79 -19.03
CA PRO A 193 -3.87 5.27 -19.92
C PRO A 193 -3.28 6.37 -20.81
N LEU A 194 -1.96 6.34 -20.96
CA LEU A 194 -1.24 7.16 -21.93
C LEU A 194 -1.21 6.44 -23.27
N ARG A 195 -1.43 7.19 -24.35
CA ARG A 195 -1.29 6.68 -25.72
C ARG A 195 -0.22 7.43 -26.46
N ARG A 196 0.40 6.78 -27.44
CA ARG A 196 1.29 7.45 -28.39
C ARG A 196 0.49 8.41 -29.27
N ILE A 197 1.12 9.50 -29.65
CA ILE A 197 0.57 10.50 -30.55
C ILE A 197 1.63 10.88 -31.59
N ALA A 198 1.21 11.07 -32.84
CA ALA A 198 2.11 11.46 -33.90
C ALA A 198 2.62 12.90 -33.68
N ARG A 199 3.81 13.21 -34.16
CA ARG A 199 4.44 14.54 -33.95
C ARG A 199 3.58 15.65 -34.57
N GLU A 200 2.96 15.36 -35.70
CA GLU A 200 2.08 16.24 -36.47
C GLU A 200 0.85 16.63 -35.66
N GLU A 201 0.36 15.72 -34.81
CA GLU A 201 -0.79 15.97 -33.95
C GLU A 201 -0.43 16.73 -32.66
N VAL A 202 0.86 16.80 -32.27
CA VAL A 202 1.27 17.52 -31.05
C VAL A 202 0.94 19.01 -31.18
N GLY A 203 1.24 19.61 -32.33
CA GLY A 203 1.04 21.04 -32.60
C GLY A 203 1.71 21.92 -31.55
N ALA A 204 1.03 22.99 -31.14
CA ALA A 204 1.54 23.96 -30.14
C ALA A 204 1.54 23.46 -28.67
N ARG A 205 1.26 22.17 -28.43
CA ARG A 205 1.22 21.60 -27.06
C ARG A 205 2.61 21.23 -26.51
N ALA A 206 3.65 21.34 -27.33
CA ALA A 206 5.04 21.22 -26.92
C ALA A 206 5.86 22.40 -27.49
N PRO A 207 6.90 22.89 -26.79
CA PRO A 207 7.77 23.94 -27.31
C PRO A 207 8.50 23.52 -28.59
N ASP A 208 8.79 24.45 -29.49
CA ASP A 208 9.43 24.16 -30.79
C ASP A 208 10.76 23.41 -30.64
N GLY A 209 11.62 23.83 -29.71
CA GLY A 209 12.88 23.12 -29.44
C GLY A 209 12.71 21.68 -28.93
N VAL A 210 11.54 21.34 -28.36
CA VAL A 210 11.20 19.95 -28.01
C VAL A 210 10.78 19.19 -29.25
N LEU A 211 9.95 19.79 -30.10
CA LEU A 211 9.52 19.19 -31.37
C LEU A 211 10.71 18.90 -32.28
N GLU A 212 11.74 19.75 -32.27
CA GLU A 212 12.98 19.54 -33.04
C GLU A 212 13.82 18.37 -32.53
N ARG A 213 13.89 18.18 -31.20
CA ARG A 213 14.78 17.20 -30.56
C ARG A 213 14.16 15.85 -30.29
N HIS A 214 12.83 15.74 -30.31
CA HIS A 214 12.12 14.54 -29.93
C HIS A 214 11.12 14.11 -31.00
N SER A 215 11.08 12.81 -31.29
CA SER A 215 10.16 12.21 -32.26
C SER A 215 9.06 11.38 -31.60
N GLN A 216 9.20 11.07 -30.31
CA GLN A 216 8.25 10.24 -29.57
C GLN A 216 7.50 11.07 -28.54
N PHE A 217 6.18 11.04 -28.66
CA PHE A 217 5.26 11.75 -27.79
C PHE A 217 4.16 10.81 -27.30
N VAL A 218 3.74 11.02 -26.06
CA VAL A 218 2.56 10.39 -25.49
C VAL A 218 1.60 11.44 -24.98
N THR A 219 0.31 11.16 -25.03
CA THR A 219 -0.73 12.06 -24.55
C THR A 219 -1.73 11.32 -23.66
N CYS A 220 -2.45 12.11 -22.86
CA CYS A 220 -3.58 11.65 -22.08
C CYS A 220 -4.86 12.21 -22.68
N ASP A 221 -5.84 11.37 -23.00
CA ASP A 221 -7.10 11.83 -23.60
C ASP A 221 -8.00 12.61 -22.62
N VAL A 222 -7.70 12.56 -21.32
CA VAL A 222 -8.43 13.31 -20.28
C VAL A 222 -7.89 14.74 -20.14
N CYS A 223 -6.62 14.91 -19.76
CA CYS A 223 -6.03 16.26 -19.59
C CYS A 223 -5.38 16.84 -20.84
N ARG A 224 -5.30 16.08 -21.93
CA ARG A 224 -4.73 16.46 -23.24
C ARG A 224 -3.26 16.92 -23.22
N ARG A 225 -2.58 16.75 -22.08
CA ARG A 225 -1.15 17.03 -21.93
C ARG A 225 -0.34 16.09 -22.84
N VAL A 226 0.79 16.60 -23.31
CA VAL A 226 1.76 15.85 -24.10
C VAL A 226 3.02 15.66 -23.25
N PHE A 227 3.58 14.45 -23.26
CA PHE A 227 4.79 14.08 -22.56
C PHE A 227 5.81 13.52 -23.56
N TRP A 228 7.09 13.70 -23.25
CA TRP A 228 8.22 13.28 -24.08
C TRP A 228 9.43 12.92 -23.19
N GLU A 229 10.44 12.27 -23.77
CA GLU A 229 11.65 11.81 -23.08
C GLU A 229 12.67 12.94 -22.86
N GLY A 230 12.31 13.91 -22.02
CA GLY A 230 13.20 14.99 -21.59
C GLY A 230 13.96 14.69 -20.29
N THR A 231 14.66 15.69 -19.75
CA THR A 231 15.39 15.60 -18.47
C THR A 231 14.51 15.25 -17.27
N HIS A 232 13.23 15.63 -17.29
CA HIS A 232 12.27 15.22 -16.27
C HIS A 232 11.96 13.72 -16.35
N TRP A 233 11.75 13.20 -17.57
CA TRP A 233 11.55 11.78 -17.81
C TRP A 233 12.76 10.96 -17.35
N GLN A 234 13.98 11.42 -17.65
CA GLN A 234 15.21 10.74 -17.20
C GLN A 234 15.29 10.63 -15.68
N ARG A 235 14.96 11.71 -14.95
CA ARG A 235 14.91 11.69 -13.48
C ARG A 235 13.85 10.74 -12.94
N MET A 236 12.68 10.71 -13.58
CA MET A 236 11.60 9.77 -13.24
C MET A 236 11.99 8.32 -13.52
N ARG A 237 12.67 8.07 -14.65
CA ARG A 237 13.19 6.76 -15.02
C ARG A 237 14.19 6.25 -13.99
N ALA A 238 15.19 7.06 -13.63
CA ALA A 238 16.15 6.72 -12.60
C ALA A 238 15.50 6.39 -11.25
N LEU A 239 14.44 7.12 -10.87
CA LEU A 239 13.68 6.80 -9.65
C LEU A 239 13.00 5.43 -9.76
N MET A 240 12.36 5.12 -10.88
CA MET A 240 11.71 3.81 -11.09
C MET A 240 12.72 2.67 -11.11
N ASP A 241 13.88 2.88 -11.72
CA ASP A 241 14.94 1.87 -11.75
C ASP A 241 15.50 1.63 -10.35
N SER A 242 15.56 2.66 -9.51
CA SER A 242 16.01 2.52 -8.11
C SER A 242 15.06 1.67 -7.25
N VAL A 243 13.77 1.62 -7.58
CA VAL A 243 12.77 0.83 -6.82
C VAL A 243 12.48 -0.53 -7.46
N ALA A 244 12.65 -0.67 -8.78
CA ALA A 244 12.51 -1.95 -9.47
C ALA A 244 13.79 -2.81 -9.36
N GLY A 245 14.97 -2.20 -9.30
CA GLY A 245 16.26 -2.90 -9.23
C GLY A 245 16.66 -3.41 -7.85
N ALA A 246 15.96 -3.02 -6.77
CA ALA A 246 16.31 -3.36 -5.40
C ALA A 246 16.24 -4.88 -5.09
N ARG A 247 15.60 -5.68 -5.95
CA ARG A 247 15.57 -7.16 -5.82
C ARG A 247 16.88 -7.87 -6.18
N ASN A 248 17.79 -7.25 -6.93
CA ASN A 248 18.99 -7.92 -7.45
C ASN A 248 20.25 -7.74 -6.57
N ALA A 249 20.18 -7.04 -5.44
CA ALA A 249 21.35 -6.73 -4.62
C ALA A 249 21.47 -7.57 -3.33
N SER A 250 20.59 -8.55 -3.14
CA SER A 250 20.52 -9.38 -1.92
C SER A 250 20.41 -10.88 -2.22
N ALA A 251 21.11 -11.33 -3.27
CA ALA A 251 21.41 -12.74 -3.52
C ALA A 251 22.85 -13.06 -3.08
#